data_AF-A0A949HSM6-F1
#
_entry.id   AF-A0A949HSM6-F1
#
_cell.length_a   1.000
_cell.length_b   1.000
_cell.length_c   1.000
_cell.angle_alpha   90.00
_cell.angle_beta   90.00
_cell.angle_gamma   90.00
#
_symmetry.space_group_name_H-M   'P 1'
#
loop_
_entity.id
_entity.type
_entity.pdbx_description
1 polymer ?
#
loop_
_entity_poly.entity_id
_entity_poly.type
_entity_poly.pdbx_seq_one_letter_code
_entity_poly.pdbx_strand_id
1 'polypeptide(L)'
;MRKGTRHSTSISQLVRDFAAQNPSFGQAQIVRELVSQGHKVYPGLVSQALKRGAGVKNRKSSKPARKPRVTKVAKSKASEVGFQFDQFKAAANFVKLCGGVDKAIASIRSYEKIVALFE
;
A
#
# COMPACT_ATOMS: atom_id res chain seq x y z
N MET A 1 7.89 -43.69 -14.34
CA MET A 1 9.07 -43.26 -13.55
C MET A 1 8.69 -42.01 -12.74
N ARG A 2 8.53 -42.14 -11.42
CA ARG A 2 8.26 -40.99 -10.53
C ARG A 2 9.57 -40.19 -10.38
N LYS A 3 9.57 -38.92 -10.80
CA LYS A 3 10.72 -38.02 -10.60
C LYS A 3 10.92 -37.82 -9.10
N GLY A 4 12.02 -38.36 -8.56
CA GLY A 4 12.39 -38.16 -7.16
C GLY A 4 12.54 -36.69 -6.86
N THR A 5 11.68 -36.17 -5.98
CA THR A 5 11.85 -34.84 -5.38
C THR A 5 13.09 -34.88 -4.51
N ARG A 6 14.16 -34.22 -4.96
CA ARG A 6 15.33 -33.95 -4.13
C ARG A 6 14.87 -33.05 -2.99
N HIS A 7 14.53 -33.65 -1.85
CA HIS A 7 14.25 -32.93 -0.60
C HIS A 7 15.58 -32.44 -0.01
N SER A 8 16.26 -31.50 -0.67
CA SER A 8 17.17 -30.63 0.06
C SER A 8 16.27 -29.75 0.93
N THR A 9 16.37 -29.85 2.25
CA THR A 9 15.65 -28.98 3.18
C THR A 9 15.94 -27.53 2.81
N SER A 10 14.99 -26.88 2.15
CA SER A 10 15.16 -25.51 1.71
C SER A 10 15.37 -24.64 2.94
N ILE A 11 16.24 -23.62 2.85
CA ILE A 11 16.41 -22.63 3.93
C ILE A 11 15.05 -22.04 4.36
N SER A 12 14.11 -21.89 3.43
CA SER A 12 12.74 -21.46 3.74
C SER A 12 11.90 -22.48 4.50
N GLN A 13 12.20 -23.78 4.39
CA GLN A 13 11.59 -24.81 5.24
C GLN A 13 12.16 -24.71 6.66
N LEU A 14 13.49 -24.61 6.79
CA LEU A 14 14.17 -24.43 8.08
C LEU A 14 13.63 -23.22 8.85
N VAL A 15 13.46 -22.07 8.18
CA VAL A 15 12.85 -20.88 8.80
C VAL A 15 11.44 -21.14 9.30
N ARG A 16 10.62 -21.90 8.55
CA ARG A 16 9.25 -22.22 8.94
C ARG A 16 9.22 -23.15 10.14
N ASP A 17 10.09 -24.16 10.15
CA ASP A 17 10.19 -25.11 11.24
C ASP A 17 10.68 -24.41 12.52
N PHE A 18 11.68 -23.53 12.42
CA PHE A 18 12.18 -22.73 13.54
C PHE A 18 11.12 -21.78 14.10
N ALA A 19 10.36 -21.12 13.22
CA ALA A 19 9.27 -20.24 13.63
C ALA A 19 8.08 -21.00 14.24
N ALA A 20 7.81 -22.23 13.78
CA ALA A 20 6.76 -23.08 14.35
C ALA A 20 7.13 -23.59 15.74
N GLN A 21 8.41 -23.92 15.96
CA GLN A 21 8.91 -24.31 17.28
C GLN A 21 8.96 -23.13 18.27
N ASN A 22 9.09 -21.90 17.75
CA ASN A 22 9.23 -20.73 18.59
C ASN A 22 8.30 -19.57 18.14
N PRO A 23 6.99 -19.66 18.43
CA PRO A 23 5.99 -18.73 17.93
C PRO A 23 6.10 -17.29 18.49
N SER A 24 6.90 -17.09 19.54
CA SER A 24 7.12 -15.78 20.17
C SER A 24 8.17 -14.92 19.46
N PHE A 25 9.09 -15.52 18.69
CA PHE A 25 10.17 -14.74 18.07
C PHE A 25 9.67 -13.93 16.88
N GLY A 26 10.03 -12.65 16.89
CA GLY A 26 9.87 -11.77 15.73
C GLY A 26 10.83 -12.16 14.59
N GLN A 27 10.50 -11.73 13.37
CA GLN A 27 11.30 -12.02 12.17
C GLN A 27 12.78 -11.65 12.32
N ALA A 28 13.07 -10.53 12.97
CA ALA A 28 14.44 -10.08 13.22
C ALA A 28 15.22 -11.01 14.15
N GLN A 29 14.55 -11.58 15.16
CA GLN A 29 15.18 -12.53 16.10
C GLN A 29 15.45 -13.86 15.41
N ILE A 30 14.49 -14.35 14.61
CA ILE A 30 14.67 -15.57 13.79
C ILE A 30 15.89 -15.43 12.88
N VAL A 31 16.10 -14.27 12.24
CA VAL A 31 17.29 -14.04 11.42
C VAL A 31 18.56 -14.14 12.25
N ARG A 32 18.62 -13.49 13.42
CA ARG A 32 19.83 -13.50 14.27
C ARG A 32 20.19 -14.90 14.73
N GLU A 33 19.21 -15.68 15.16
CA GLU A 33 19.42 -17.07 15.62
C GLU A 33 19.81 -18.01 14.49
N LEU A 34 19.20 -17.87 13.32
CA LEU A 34 19.58 -18.73 12.19
C LEU A 34 20.96 -18.36 11.63
N VAL A 35 21.33 -17.07 11.66
CA VAL A 35 22.67 -16.62 11.29
C VAL A 35 23.72 -17.05 12.32
N SER A 36 23.41 -17.02 13.62
CA SER A 36 24.32 -17.52 14.66
C SER A 36 24.57 -19.02 14.53
N GLN A 37 23.59 -19.79 14.05
CA GLN A 37 23.71 -21.20 13.69
C GLN A 37 24.48 -21.44 12.37
N GLY A 38 24.99 -20.39 11.73
CA GLY A 38 25.77 -20.48 10.49
C GLY A 38 24.93 -20.55 9.21
N HIS A 39 23.61 -20.39 9.29
CA HIS A 39 22.76 -20.37 8.11
C HIS A 39 22.74 -18.97 7.46
N LYS A 40 22.89 -18.94 6.13
CA LYS A 40 22.81 -17.70 5.33
C LYS A 40 21.36 -17.25 5.17
N VAL A 41 20.81 -16.63 6.20
CA VAL A 41 19.42 -16.15 6.27
C VAL A 41 19.38 -14.63 6.29
N TYR A 42 18.47 -14.03 5.52
CA TYR A 42 18.26 -12.59 5.46
C TYR A 42 16.79 -12.24 5.78
N PRO A 43 16.48 -11.03 6.26
CA PRO A 43 15.13 -10.63 6.63
C PRO A 43 14.07 -10.86 5.53
N GLY A 44 14.43 -10.58 4.27
CA GLY A 44 13.52 -10.82 3.13
C GLY A 44 13.17 -12.29 2.94
N LEU A 45 14.12 -13.20 3.16
CA LEU A 45 13.89 -14.65 3.07
C LEU A 45 12.94 -15.11 4.18
N VAL A 46 13.13 -14.60 5.40
CA VAL A 46 12.24 -14.91 6.53
C VAL A 46 10.82 -14.42 6.28
N SER A 47 10.67 -13.18 5.84
CA SER A 47 9.35 -12.62 5.49
C SER A 47 8.64 -13.45 4.41
N GLN A 48 9.37 -13.89 3.38
CA GLN A 48 8.80 -14.73 2.32
C GLN A 48 8.44 -16.13 2.81
N ALA A 49 9.28 -16.76 3.65
CA ALA A 49 9.05 -18.10 4.18
C ALA A 49 7.78 -18.13 5.07
N LEU A 50 7.62 -17.14 5.95
CA LEU A 50 6.45 -17.03 6.82
C LEU A 50 5.17 -16.72 6.03
N LYS A 51 5.23 -15.80 5.05
CA LYS A 51 4.08 -15.47 4.19
C LYS A 51 3.60 -16.66 3.35
N ARG A 52 4.52 -17.47 2.81
CA ARG A 52 4.16 -18.64 1.99
C ARG A 52 3.62 -19.81 2.81
N GLY A 53 3.93 -19.88 4.11
CA GLY A 53 3.36 -20.87 5.02
C GLY A 53 1.88 -20.65 5.36
N ALA A 54 1.42 -19.39 5.34
CA ALA A 54 0.05 -18.99 5.71
C ALA A 54 -1.01 -19.27 4.62
N GLY A 55 -0.93 -20.40 3.93
CA GLY A 55 -1.97 -20.84 2.99
C GLY A 55 -2.13 -19.95 1.75
N VAL A 56 -1.08 -19.22 1.36
CA VAL A 56 -1.09 -18.46 0.10
C VAL A 56 -1.07 -19.45 -1.05
N LYS A 57 -2.28 -19.86 -1.49
CA LYS A 57 -2.51 -20.55 -2.76
C LYS A 57 -1.62 -19.87 -3.79
N ASN A 58 -0.80 -20.67 -4.49
CA ASN A 58 -0.02 -20.22 -5.63
C ASN A 58 -0.97 -19.52 -6.60
N ARG A 59 -1.18 -18.22 -6.44
CA ARG A 59 -1.73 -17.38 -7.48
C ARG A 59 -0.65 -17.44 -8.52
N LYS A 60 -0.81 -18.35 -9.50
CA LYS A 60 -0.08 -18.30 -10.77
C LYS A 60 0.00 -16.81 -11.07
N SER A 61 1.21 -16.25 -11.10
CA SER A 61 1.38 -14.87 -11.47
C SER A 61 0.72 -14.76 -12.83
N SER A 62 -0.51 -14.23 -12.88
CA SER A 62 -1.06 -13.75 -14.11
C SER A 62 -0.10 -12.62 -14.43
N LYS A 63 0.87 -12.89 -15.32
CA LYS A 63 1.52 -11.81 -16.05
C LYS A 63 0.36 -10.94 -16.48
N PRO A 64 0.26 -9.68 -16.03
CA PRO A 64 -0.80 -8.81 -16.49
C PRO A 64 -0.74 -8.90 -18.00
N ALA A 65 -1.82 -9.37 -18.64
CA ALA A 65 -1.87 -9.43 -20.08
C ALA A 65 -1.43 -8.05 -20.57
N ARG A 66 -0.40 -8.00 -21.41
CA ARG A 66 0.17 -6.76 -21.92
C ARG A 66 -1.00 -6.03 -22.56
N LYS A 67 -1.52 -4.98 -21.92
CA LYS A 67 -2.65 -4.23 -22.46
C LYS A 67 -2.25 -3.83 -23.88
N PRO A 68 -3.13 -4.00 -24.88
CA PRO A 68 -2.82 -3.57 -26.25
C PRO A 68 -2.33 -2.13 -26.17
N ARG A 69 -1.23 -1.85 -26.87
CA ARG A 69 -0.63 -0.52 -26.94
C ARG A 69 -1.71 0.39 -27.50
N VAL A 70 -2.40 1.11 -26.62
CA VAL A 70 -3.33 2.16 -26.99
C VAL A 70 -2.48 3.16 -27.76
N THR A 71 -2.63 3.18 -29.08
CA THR A 71 -2.17 4.28 -29.92
C THR A 71 -2.64 5.55 -29.24
N LYS A 72 -1.71 6.45 -28.89
CA LYS A 72 -2.04 7.74 -28.30
C LYS A 72 -3.08 8.42 -29.19
N VAL A 73 -4.35 8.28 -28.82
CA VAL A 73 -5.41 9.10 -29.38
C VAL A 73 -5.05 10.50 -28.93
N ALA A 74 -4.99 11.42 -29.89
CA ALA A 74 -4.71 12.82 -29.64
C ALA A 74 -5.51 13.28 -28.42
N LYS A 75 -4.82 13.92 -27.48
CA LYS A 75 -5.37 14.48 -26.25
C LYS A 75 -6.53 15.41 -26.65
N SER A 76 -7.76 14.89 -26.63
CA SER A 76 -8.94 15.74 -26.61
C SER A 76 -8.75 16.64 -25.40
N LYS A 77 -8.82 17.95 -25.64
CA LYS A 77 -8.66 18.98 -24.61
C LYS A 77 -9.50 18.55 -23.41
N ALA A 78 -8.82 18.25 -22.31
CA ALA A 78 -9.48 17.96 -21.05
C ALA A 78 -10.29 19.21 -20.69
N SER A 79 -11.60 19.09 -20.81
CA SER A 79 -12.54 20.00 -20.17
C SER A 79 -12.25 19.99 -18.67
N GLU A 80 -11.90 21.16 -18.13
CA GLU A 80 -12.21 21.71 -16.79
C GLU A 80 -12.17 20.85 -15.50
N VAL A 81 -11.68 19.60 -15.49
CA VAL A 81 -11.67 18.78 -14.26
C VAL A 81 -10.39 18.97 -13.44
N GLY A 82 -9.29 19.44 -14.05
CA GLY A 82 -8.04 19.73 -13.36
C GLY A 82 -8.09 20.97 -12.45
N PHE A 83 -9.01 21.90 -12.70
CA PHE A 83 -9.16 23.14 -11.92
C PHE A 83 -9.97 22.93 -10.64
N GLN A 84 -10.70 21.82 -10.52
CA GLN A 84 -11.60 21.59 -9.40
C GLN A 84 -10.88 21.05 -8.15
N PHE A 85 -9.83 20.24 -8.30
CA PHE A 85 -9.18 19.62 -7.14
C PHE A 85 -8.51 20.64 -6.21
N ASP A 86 -7.80 21.63 -6.78
CA ASP A 86 -7.17 22.68 -6.00
C ASP A 86 -8.20 23.60 -5.32
N GLN A 87 -9.34 23.85 -5.98
CA GLN A 87 -10.47 24.57 -5.39
C GLN A 87 -11.09 23.80 -4.23
N PHE A 88 -11.28 22.49 -4.36
CA PHE A 88 -11.77 21.64 -3.27
C PHE A 88 -10.80 21.59 -2.10
N LYS A 89 -9.49 21.58 -2.37
CA LYS A 89 -8.46 21.67 -1.33
C LYS A 89 -8.50 23.01 -0.60
N ALA A 90 -8.66 24.11 -1.32
CA ALA A 90 -8.81 25.44 -0.73
C ALA A 90 -10.08 25.54 0.12
N ALA A 91 -11.21 25.06 -0.38
CA ALA A 91 -12.48 25.01 0.36
C ALA A 91 -12.38 24.16 1.63
N ALA A 92 -11.73 22.99 1.55
CA ALA A 92 -11.51 22.13 2.72
C ALA A 92 -10.64 22.80 3.80
N ASN A 93 -9.61 23.55 3.39
CA ASN A 93 -8.79 24.31 4.34
C ASN A 93 -9.57 25.47 4.97
N PHE A 94 -10.42 26.16 4.22
CA PHE A 94 -11.30 27.20 4.77
C PHE A 94 -12.26 26.65 5.82
N VAL A 95 -12.94 25.54 5.53
CA VAL A 95 -13.85 24.88 6.48
C VAL A 95 -13.13 24.48 7.77
N LYS A 96 -11.88 24.02 7.68
CA LYS A 96 -11.05 23.71 8.85
C LYS A 96 -10.71 24.97 9.65
N LEU A 97 -10.31 26.06 8.99
CA LEU A 97 -9.99 27.33 9.64
C LEU A 97 -11.19 27.93 10.38
N CYS A 98 -12.40 27.81 9.82
CA CYS A 98 -13.63 28.24 10.48
C CYS A 98 -14.05 27.32 11.65
N GLY A 99 -13.39 26.18 11.83
CA GLY A 99 -13.69 25.24 12.92
C GLY A 99 -14.93 24.38 12.68
N GLY A 100 -15.30 24.16 11.41
CA GLY A 100 -16.45 23.34 11.02
C GLY A 100 -17.30 23.95 9.91
N VAL A 101 -18.15 23.13 9.30
CA VAL A 101 -18.99 23.50 8.15
C VAL A 101 -20.01 24.59 8.53
N ASP A 102 -20.68 24.46 9.67
CA ASP A 102 -21.71 25.42 10.09
C ASP A 102 -21.15 26.83 10.30
N LYS A 103 -19.95 26.91 10.89
CA LYS A 103 -19.23 28.18 11.10
C LYS A 103 -18.73 28.78 9.80
N ALA A 104 -18.30 27.95 8.84
CA ALA A 104 -17.92 28.41 7.51
C ALA A 104 -19.12 29.05 6.76
N ILE A 105 -20.30 28.42 6.81
CA ILE A 105 -21.53 28.97 6.21
C ILE A 105 -21.93 30.29 6.87
N ALA A 106 -21.88 30.38 8.20
CA ALA A 106 -22.17 31.62 8.92
C ALA A 106 -21.19 32.76 8.55
N SER A 107 -19.92 32.42 8.33
CA SER A 107 -18.88 33.38 7.94
C SER A 107 -19.12 33.91 6.52
N ILE A 108 -19.48 33.04 5.58
CA ILE A 108 -19.84 33.43 4.20
C ILE A 108 -21.05 34.36 4.19
N ARG A 109 -22.11 34.02 4.92
CA ARG A 109 -23.31 34.88 5.05
C ARG A 109 -23.02 36.24 5.68
N SER A 110 -22.05 36.30 6.58
CA SER A 110 -21.64 37.57 7.20
C SER A 110 -20.86 38.44 6.22
N TYR A 111 -20.00 37.81 5.40
CA TYR A 111 -19.28 38.48 4.33
C TYR A 111 -20.22 39.04 3.25
N GLU A 112 -21.22 38.27 2.79
CA GLU A 112 -22.21 38.72 1.80
C GLU A 112 -22.93 40.00 2.24
N LYS A 113 -23.30 40.10 3.53
CA LYS A 113 -23.92 41.30 4.09
C LYS A 113 -23.00 42.52 4.09
N ILE A 114 -21.69 42.29 4.27
CA ILE A 114 -20.69 43.36 4.25
C ILE A 114 -20.46 43.83 2.81
N VAL A 115 -20.33 42.90 1.85
CA VAL A 115 -20.15 43.25 0.43
C VAL A 115 -21.33 44.04 -0.10
N ALA A 116 -22.55 43.66 0.27
CA ALA A 116 -23.77 44.40 -0.09
C ALA A 116 -23.86 45.83 0.48
N LEU A 117 -22.97 46.21 1.41
CA LEU A 117 -22.86 47.59 1.90
C LEU A 117 -21.84 48.43 1.10
N PHE A 118 -21.00 47.78 0.30
CA PHE A 118 -19.94 48.42 -0.51
C PHE A 118 -20.24 48.42 -2.01
N GLU A 119 -21.31 47.75 -2.45
CA GLU A 119 -21.95 47.91 -3.77
C GLU A 119 -23.12 48.89 -3.68
#